data_AF-A0A1M5WRP3-F1
#
_entry.id   AF-A0A1M5WRP3-F1
#
_cell.length_a   1.000
_cell.length_b   1.000
_cell.length_c   1.000
_cell.angle_alpha   90.00
_cell.angle_beta   90.00
_cell.angle_gamma   90.00
#
_symmetry.space_group_name_H-M   'P 1'
#
loop_
_entity.id
_entity.type
_entity.pdbx_description
1 polymer ?
#
loop_
_entity_poly.entity_id
_entity_poly.type
_entity_poly.pdbx_seq_one_letter_code
_entity_poly.pdbx_strand_id
1 'polypeptide(L)' 'MLEEIKSEEIKIKVSICNMCKGWVRSAKWHKLNKKERNAFYREVSKYELDINTLTFTEAKEFNTPMCECT' A
#
# COMPACT_ATOMS: atom_id res chain seq x y z
N MET A 1 -16.20 -8.04 19.29
CA MET A 1 -16.94 -8.32 18.04
C MET A 1 -16.08 -7.77 16.92
N LEU A 2 -15.42 -8.65 16.16
CA LEU A 2 -14.62 -8.24 15.00
C LEU A 2 -15.62 -7.79 13.94
N GLU A 3 -15.78 -6.49 13.77
CA GLU A 3 -16.54 -5.92 12.66
C GLU A 3 -15.98 -6.53 11.37
N GLU A 4 -16.80 -7.38 10.74
CA GLU A 4 -16.58 -7.87 9.38
C GLU A 4 -16.70 -6.67 8.45
N ILE A 5 -15.62 -5.89 8.37
CA ILE A 5 -15.46 -4.87 7.33
C ILE A 5 -15.59 -5.63 6.02
N LYS A 6 -16.66 -5.37 5.28
CA LYS A 6 -16.90 -5.96 3.97
C LYS A 6 -15.63 -5.75 3.14
N SER A 7 -15.13 -6.81 2.53
CA SER A 7 -13.89 -6.82 1.76
C SER A 7 -13.82 -5.69 0.71
N GLU A 8 -14.98 -5.26 0.21
CA GLU A 8 -15.16 -4.18 -0.77
C GLU A 8 -14.76 -2.79 -0.23
N GLU A 9 -14.78 -2.57 1.08
CA GLU A 9 -14.42 -1.30 1.71
C GLU A 9 -12.95 -1.24 2.13
N ILE A 10 -12.22 -2.35 2.06
CA ILE A 10 -10.82 -2.40 2.50
C ILE A 10 -9.92 -1.78 1.44
N LYS A 11 -9.59 -0.50 1.61
CA LYS A 11 -8.55 0.17 0.82
C LYS A 11 -7.16 -0.22 1.29
N ILE A 12 -6.38 -0.80 0.40
CA ILE A 12 -4.98 -1.15 0.59
C ILE A 12 -4.15 -0.20 -0.26
N LYS A 13 -3.30 0.60 0.38
CA LYS A 13 -2.33 1.43 -0.35
C LYS A 13 -1.04 0.67 -0.50
N VAL A 14 -0.54 0.58 -1.72
CA VAL A 14 0.75 -0.01 -2.03
C VAL A 14 1.69 1.08 -2.51
N SER A 15 2.92 1.08 -2.01
CA SER A 15 3.99 1.90 -2.55
C SER A 15 4.78 1.11 -3.58
N ILE A 16 5.06 1.73 -4.72
CA ILE A 16 5.74 1.13 -5.87
C ILE A 16 6.97 1.98 -6.19
N CYS A 17 8.11 1.34 -6.42
CA CYS A 17 9.33 2.03 -6.82
C CYS A 17 9.15 2.64 -8.21
N ASN A 18 9.45 3.93 -8.36
CA ASN A 18 9.33 4.58 -9.66
C ASN A 18 10.38 4.12 -10.68
N MET A 19 11.51 3.59 -10.21
CA MET A 19 12.62 3.14 -11.05
C MET A 19 12.40 1.73 -11.61
N CYS A 20 12.25 0.72 -10.75
CA CYS A 20 12.09 -0.67 -11.17
C CYS A 20 10.62 -1.11 -11.30
N LYS A 21 9.67 -0.24 -10.93
CA LYS A 21 8.23 -0.56 -10.87
C LYS A 21 7.89 -1.72 -9.93
N GLY A 22 8.80 -2.08 -9.04
CA GLY A 22 8.62 -3.12 -8.04
C GLY A 22 7.85 -2.62 -6.82
N TRP A 23 7.09 -3.52 -6.22
CA TRP A 23 6.35 -3.29 -4.98
C TRP A 23 7.29 -3.14 -3.79
N VAL A 24 7.15 -2.05 -3.04
CA VAL A 24 7.99 -1.78 -1.85
C VAL A 24 7.27 -2.17 -0.57
N ARG A 25 6.03 -1.69 -0.40
CA ARG A 25 5.26 -1.92 0.83
C ARG A 25 3.76 -1.82 0.58
N SER A 26 2.97 -2.51 1.39
CA SER A 26 1.50 -2.38 1.42
C SER A 26 1.00 -1.99 2.80
N ALA A 27 -0.10 -1.24 2.86
CA ALA A 27 -0.70 -0.80 4.10
C ALA A 27 -2.23 -0.78 3.99
N LYS A 28 -2.91 -1.45 4.93
CA LYS A 28 -4.38 -1.48 5.03
C LYS A 28 -4.84 -0.14 5.59
N TRP A 29 -5.27 0.78 4.73
CA TRP A 29 -5.50 2.18 5.07
C TRP A 29 -6.51 2.38 6.20
N HIS A 30 -7.53 1.52 6.26
CA HIS A 30 -8.57 1.52 7.29
C HIS A 30 -8.05 1.12 8.68
N LYS A 31 -6.94 0.38 8.76
CA LYS A 31 -6.32 -0.02 10.04
C LYS A 31 -5.26 0.96 10.53
N LEU A 32 -4.81 1.89 9.69
CA LEU A 32 -3.76 2.84 10.03
C LEU A 32 -4.32 4.07 10.74
N ASN A 33 -3.66 4.45 11.82
CA ASN A 33 -3.91 5.73 12.49
C ASN A 33 -3.27 6.90 11.75
N LYS A 34 -3.66 8.14 12.07
CA LYS A 34 -3.13 9.36 11.42
C LYS A 34 -1.59 9.43 11.43
N LYS A 35 -0.95 9.02 12.53
CA LYS A 35 0.52 8.97 12.64
C LYS A 35 1.14 8.00 11.64
N GLU A 36 0.58 6.80 11.52
CA GLU A 36 1.10 5.76 10.61
C GLU A 36 0.87 6.13 9.14
N ARG A 37 -0.29 6.73 8.83
CA ARG A 37 -0.56 7.27 7.48
C ARG A 37 0.47 8.34 7.10
N ASN A 38 0.81 9.24 8.03
CA ASN A 38 1.85 10.25 7.79
C ASN A 38 3.24 9.61 7.63
N ALA A 39 3.57 8.56 8.40
CA ALA A 39 4.82 7.84 8.23
C ALA A 39 4.91 7.19 6.84
N PHE A 40 3.83 6.58 6.36
CA PHE A 40 3.74 6.01 5.01
C PHE A 40 4.00 7.08 3.94
N TYR A 41 3.29 8.21 4.00
CA TYR A 41 3.50 9.29 3.01
C TYR A 41 4.90 9.89 3.08
N ARG A 42 5.51 9.99 4.27
CA ARG A 42 6.89 10.44 4.42
C ARG A 42 7.87 9.49 3.75
N GLU A 43 7.69 8.17 3.92
CA GLU A 43 8.52 7.16 3.27
C GLU A 43 8.39 7.22 1.75
N VAL A 44 7.15 7.27 1.24
CA VAL A 44 6.88 7.42 -0.20
C VAL A 44 7.53 8.68 -0.74
N SER A 45 7.35 9.83 -0.08
CA SER A 45 7.95 11.08 -0.55
C SER A 45 9.47 11.09 -0.45
N LYS A 46 10.05 10.44 0.57
CA LYS A 46 11.50 10.38 0.77
C LYS A 46 12.20 9.56 -0.31
N TYR A 47 11.57 8.48 -0.74
CA TYR A 47 12.12 7.57 -1.75
C TYR A 47 11.46 7.75 -3.13
N GLU A 48 10.71 8.85 -3.32
CA GLU A 48 9.99 9.18 -4.56
C GLU A 48 9.20 7.99 -5.14
N LEU A 49 8.52 7.25 -4.26
CA LEU A 49 7.70 6.09 -4.62
C LEU A 49 6.35 6.56 -5.19
N ASP A 50 5.77 5.73 -6.05
CA ASP A 50 4.39 5.89 -6.47
C ASP A 50 3.44 5.23 -5.46
N ILE A 51 2.21 5.72 -5.35
CA ILE A 51 1.20 5.15 -4.45
C ILE A 51 0.02 4.68 -5.29
N ASN A 52 -0.21 3.38 -5.30
CA ASN A 52 -1.42 2.80 -5.86
C ASN A 52 -2.42 2.45 -4.75
N THR A 53 -3.71 2.69 -4.98
CA THR A 53 -4.77 2.34 -4.03
C THR A 53 -5.59 1.22 -4.61
N LEU A 54 -5.51 0.04 -3.99
CA LEU A 54 -6.17 -1.18 -4.41
C LEU A 54 -7.30 -1.51 -3.44
N THR A 55 -8.37 -2.09 -3.96
CA THR A 55 -9.35 -2.81 -3.15
C THR A 55 -8.79 -4.16 -2.70
N PHE A 56 -9.48 -4.84 -1.78
CA PHE A 56 -9.06 -6.17 -1.32
C PHE A 56 -8.97 -7.21 -2.44
N THR A 57 -9.90 -7.14 -3.40
CA THR A 57 -9.93 -8.05 -4.56
C THR A 57 -8.75 -7.78 -5.48
N GLU A 58 -8.50 -6.51 -5.83
CA GLU A 58 -7.34 -6.14 -6.65
C GLU A 58 -6.02 -6.50 -5.98
N ALA A 59 -5.92 -6.32 -4.66
CA ALA A 59 -4.72 -6.69 -3.91
C ALA A 59 -4.46 -8.21 -3.89
N LYS A 60 -5.49 -9.06 -4.05
CA LYS A 60 -5.31 -10.51 -4.20
C LYS A 60 -4.74 -10.89 -5.56
N GLU A 61 -5.10 -10.13 -6.60
CA GLU A 61 -4.63 -10.34 -7.97
C GLU A 61 -3.34 -9.54 -8.27
N PHE A 62 -2.92 -8.70 -7.33
CA PHE A 62 -1.73 -7.87 -7.45
C PHE A 62 -0.46 -8.70 -7.43
N ASN A 63 0.09 -8.95 -8.62
CA ASN A 63 1.27 -9.78 -8.84
C ASN A 63 2.54 -8.97 -9.17
N THR A 64 2.63 -7.73 -8.69
CA THR A 64 3.82 -6.90 -8.93
C THR A 64 5.01 -7.45 -8.16
N PRO A 65 6.15 -7.70 -8.83
CA PRO A 65 7.35 -8.22 -8.17
C PRO A 65 7.86 -7.24 -7.10
N MET A 66 8.51 -7.76 -6.05
CA MET A 66 9.08 -6.92 -5.01
C MET A 66 10.21 -6.04 -5.57
N CYS A 67 10.38 -4.84 -5.03
CA CYS A 67 11.41 -3.91 -5.45
C CYS A 67 12.82 -4.47 -5.21
N GLU A 68 13.65 -4.45 -6.25
CA GLU A 68 15.05 -4.92 -6.22
C GLU A 68 16.08 -3.79 -6.33
N CYS A 69 15.64 -2.53 -6.27
CA CYS A 69 16.55 -1.38 -6.18
C CYS A 69 17.30 -1.46 -4.85
N THR A 70 18.53 -1.98 -4.89
CA THR A 70 19.48 -2.05 -3.78
C THR A 70 20.26 -0.73 -3.67
#